data_AF-A0A433EBY6-F1
#
_entry.id   AF-A0A433EBY6-F1
#
_cell.length_a   1.000
_cell.length_b   1.000
_cell.length_c   1.000
_cell.angle_alpha   90.00
_cell.angle_beta   90.00
_cell.angle_gamma   90.00
#
_symmetry.space_group_name_H-M   'P 1'
#
loop_
_entity.id
_entity.type
_entity.pdbx_description
1 polymer ?
#
loop_
_entity_poly.entity_id
_entity_poly.type
_entity_poly.pdbx_seq_one_letter_code
_entity_poly.pdbx_strand_id
1 'polypeptide(L)'
;MELNLIVKQVLLDIDFINRYEALSKEYSPEKLRNKTPLKYLDGELVMDMISEAGYIPGFDPKEKFFKFYEKIEDYRFGLHIVLYNGTVELIWAVKDKEKSIAGMPWGIYSRLMIDPDYRIKMPNFSDYDELEDILKTAFKIYEDFKQVFLEIAEQK
;
A
#
# COMPACT_ATOMS: atom_id res chain seq x y z
N MET A 1 12.19 -3.61 -16.20
CA MET A 1 10.82 -3.09 -16.04
C MET A 1 10.95 -1.62 -15.71
N GLU A 2 10.30 -0.75 -16.46
CA GLU A 2 10.44 0.71 -16.31
C GLU A 2 9.21 1.29 -15.61
N LEU A 3 9.44 2.24 -14.70
CA LEU A 3 8.37 2.87 -13.93
C LEU A 3 7.74 4.01 -14.74
N ASN A 4 6.41 4.16 -14.67
CA ASN A 4 5.73 5.30 -15.27
C ASN A 4 6.31 6.62 -14.73
N LEU A 5 6.58 7.59 -15.62
CA LEU A 5 7.27 8.84 -15.25
C LEU A 5 6.48 9.69 -14.23
N ILE A 6 5.15 9.75 -14.33
CA ILE A 6 4.32 10.47 -13.35
C ILE A 6 4.41 9.75 -12.01
N VAL A 7 4.21 8.43 -12.00
CA VAL A 7 4.31 7.62 -10.77
C VAL A 7 5.69 7.78 -10.12
N LYS A 8 6.77 7.78 -10.90
CA LYS A 8 8.12 8.01 -10.39
C LYS A 8 8.24 9.38 -9.72
N GLN A 9 7.74 10.43 -10.36
CA GLN A 9 7.79 11.78 -9.81
C GLN A 9 7.00 11.89 -8.50
N VAL A 10 5.76 11.39 -8.48
CA VAL A 10 4.91 11.38 -7.28
C VAL A 10 5.60 10.68 -6.11
N LEU A 11 6.20 9.51 -6.34
CA LEU A 11 6.87 8.75 -5.28
C LEU A 11 8.11 9.48 -4.73
N LEU A 12 8.78 10.29 -5.53
CA LEU A 12 9.86 11.16 -5.07
C LEU A 12 9.29 12.32 -4.23
N ASP A 13 8.24 12.98 -4.72
CA ASP A 13 7.68 14.17 -4.10
C ASP A 13 7.03 13.89 -2.74
N ILE A 14 6.45 12.70 -2.54
CA ILE A 14 5.86 12.28 -1.26
C ILE A 14 6.88 11.61 -0.31
N ASP A 15 8.16 11.54 -0.71
CA ASP A 15 9.23 10.82 -0.02
C ASP A 15 8.85 9.36 0.32
N PHE A 16 8.29 8.66 -0.68
CA PHE A 16 7.67 7.36 -0.49
C PHE A 16 8.60 6.34 0.16
N ILE A 17 9.87 6.28 -0.29
CA ILE A 17 10.81 5.27 0.19
C ILE A 17 11.07 5.43 1.68
N ASN A 18 11.44 6.63 2.14
CA ASN A 18 11.71 6.85 3.56
C ASN A 18 10.48 6.59 4.43
N ARG A 19 9.29 6.96 3.95
CA ARG A 19 8.03 6.70 4.67
C ARG A 19 7.72 5.22 4.77
N TYR A 20 7.91 4.47 3.69
CA TYR A 20 7.70 3.03 3.70
C TYR A 20 8.75 2.29 4.54
N GLU A 21 10.01 2.75 4.53
CA GLU A 21 11.05 2.24 5.43
C GLU A 21 10.74 2.51 6.89
N ALA A 22 10.25 3.71 7.22
CA ALA A 22 9.84 4.03 8.58
C ALA A 22 8.73 3.10 9.07
N LEU A 23 7.71 2.87 8.23
CA LEU A 23 6.62 1.93 8.52
C LEU A 23 7.16 0.49 8.70
N SER A 24 8.00 0.03 7.77
CA SER A 24 8.65 -1.29 7.83
C SER A 24 9.47 -1.49 9.10
N LYS A 25 10.23 -0.47 9.49
CA LYS A 25 11.09 -0.49 10.67
C LYS A 25 10.29 -0.42 11.96
N GLU A 26 9.16 0.29 11.99
CA GLU A 26 8.30 0.35 13.17
C GLU A 26 7.64 -1.00 13.45
N TYR A 27 7.20 -1.68 12.40
CA TYR A 27 6.52 -2.96 12.47
C TYR A 27 7.44 -4.10 12.02
N SER A 28 8.70 -4.05 12.46
CA SER A 28 9.68 -5.08 12.12
C SER A 28 9.50 -6.32 13.00
N PRO A 29 9.87 -7.54 12.52
CA PRO A 29 9.77 -8.75 13.32
C PRO A 29 10.52 -8.66 14.66
N GLU A 30 11.65 -7.94 14.68
CA GLU A 30 12.48 -7.74 15.86
C GLU A 30 11.76 -6.87 16.92
N LYS A 31 10.92 -5.92 16.49
CA LYS A 31 10.12 -5.06 17.38
C LYS A 31 8.87 -5.75 17.93
N LEU A 32 8.39 -6.81 17.30
CA LEU A 32 7.21 -7.57 17.77
C LEU A 32 7.46 -8.42 19.05
N ARG A 33 8.64 -8.33 19.69
CA ARG A 33 8.95 -8.88 21.03
C ARG A 33 8.49 -10.33 21.28
N ASN A 34 8.67 -11.23 20.31
CA ASN A 34 8.24 -12.64 20.37
C ASN A 34 6.72 -12.88 20.39
N LYS A 35 5.90 -11.88 20.03
CA LYS A 35 4.48 -12.13 19.79
C LYS A 35 4.33 -13.08 18.60
N THR A 36 3.37 -14.00 18.71
CA THR A 36 3.07 -14.91 17.61
C THR A 36 2.32 -14.11 16.52
N PRO A 37 2.73 -14.19 15.25
CA PRO A 37 2.00 -13.54 14.17
C PRO A 37 0.52 -13.95 14.16
N LEU A 38 -0.37 -13.01 13.89
CA LEU A 38 -1.79 -13.31 13.81
C LEU A 38 -2.06 -14.17 12.57
N LYS A 39 -2.35 -15.45 12.79
CA LYS A 39 -2.55 -16.43 11.71
C LYS A 39 -3.97 -16.46 11.17
N TYR A 40 -4.96 -16.18 12.03
CA TYR A 40 -6.36 -16.15 11.67
C TYR A 40 -6.84 -14.71 11.62
N LEU A 41 -7.39 -14.32 10.47
CA LEU A 41 -7.93 -13.00 10.23
C LEU A 41 -9.44 -13.10 10.09
N ASP A 42 -10.12 -12.26 10.83
CA ASP A 42 -11.51 -11.94 10.60
C ASP A 42 -11.57 -10.96 9.43
N GLY A 43 -12.09 -11.43 8.31
CA GLY A 43 -12.19 -10.60 7.11
C GLY A 43 -13.13 -9.42 7.28
N GLU A 44 -14.17 -9.53 8.13
CA GLU A 44 -15.12 -8.44 8.37
C GLU A 44 -14.44 -7.28 9.07
N LEU A 45 -13.61 -7.55 10.10
CA LEU A 45 -12.84 -6.50 10.79
C LEU A 45 -11.91 -5.74 9.84
N VAL A 46 -11.27 -6.42 8.90
CA VAL A 46 -10.40 -5.77 7.91
C VAL A 46 -11.21 -4.89 6.96
N MET A 47 -12.40 -5.33 6.55
CA MET A 47 -13.31 -4.52 5.72
C MET A 47 -13.80 -3.29 6.49
N ASP A 48 -14.09 -3.43 7.78
CA ASP A 48 -14.50 -2.32 8.65
C ASP A 48 -13.38 -1.27 8.75
N MET A 49 -12.13 -1.67 8.99
CA MET A 49 -10.98 -0.76 9.01
C MET A 49 -10.82 0.04 7.69
N ILE A 50 -11.04 -0.61 6.54
CA ILE A 50 -11.01 0.06 5.23
C ILE A 50 -12.21 1.02 5.07
N SER A 51 -13.38 0.63 5.58
CA SER A 51 -14.61 1.45 5.54
C SER A 51 -14.50 2.68 6.42
N GLU A 52 -13.93 2.55 7.63
CA GLU A 52 -13.67 3.65 8.56
C GLU A 52 -12.66 4.66 8.00
N ALA A 53 -11.75 4.22 7.13
CA ALA A 53 -10.87 5.09 6.36
C ALA A 53 -11.58 5.83 5.21
N GLY A 54 -12.86 5.56 4.97
CA GLY A 54 -13.69 6.24 3.98
C GLY A 54 -13.78 5.55 2.62
N TYR A 55 -13.28 4.32 2.48
CA TYR A 55 -13.31 3.58 1.23
C TYR A 55 -14.39 2.50 1.21
N ILE A 56 -14.83 2.09 0.02
CA ILE A 56 -15.73 0.94 -0.13
C ILE A 56 -14.86 -0.31 -0.32
N PRO A 57 -14.78 -1.22 0.67
CA PRO A 57 -13.90 -2.35 0.59
C PRO A 57 -14.50 -3.48 -0.24
N GLY A 58 -13.63 -4.32 -0.77
CA GLY A 58 -13.97 -5.57 -1.42
C GLY A 58 -12.89 -6.62 -1.14
N PHE A 59 -13.25 -7.88 -1.29
CA PHE A 59 -12.32 -9.00 -1.11
C PHE A 59 -12.31 -9.83 -2.38
N ASP A 60 -11.12 -10.20 -2.85
CA ASP A 60 -10.94 -11.13 -3.94
C ASP A 60 -10.71 -12.55 -3.37
N PRO A 61 -11.71 -13.45 -3.41
CA PRO A 61 -11.55 -14.77 -2.79
C PRO A 61 -10.59 -15.68 -3.56
N LYS A 62 -10.37 -15.41 -4.85
CA LYS A 62 -9.50 -16.23 -5.70
C LYS A 62 -8.03 -15.90 -5.40
N GLU A 63 -7.72 -14.61 -5.42
CA GLU A 63 -6.35 -14.12 -5.23
C GLU A 63 -6.04 -13.81 -3.74
N LYS A 64 -7.05 -13.87 -2.86
CA LYS A 64 -6.99 -13.71 -1.40
C LYS A 64 -6.44 -12.37 -0.92
N PHE A 65 -6.99 -11.28 -1.42
CA PHE A 65 -6.63 -9.92 -1.00
C PHE A 65 -7.82 -9.00 -0.83
N PHE A 66 -7.68 -8.02 0.05
CA PHE A 66 -8.62 -6.92 0.21
C PHE A 66 -8.28 -5.80 -0.78
N LYS A 67 -9.28 -5.08 -1.25
CA LYS A 67 -9.13 -4.03 -2.26
C LYS A 67 -10.16 -2.95 -2.07
N PHE A 68 -9.80 -1.75 -2.48
CA PHE A 68 -10.76 -0.69 -2.77
C PHE A 68 -10.30 0.05 -4.02
N TYR A 69 -11.23 0.78 -4.63
CA TYR A 69 -10.94 1.63 -5.77
C TYR A 69 -11.73 2.92 -5.71
N GLU A 70 -11.12 3.98 -6.24
CA GLU A 70 -11.76 5.27 -6.47
C GLU A 70 -11.55 5.67 -7.92
N LYS A 71 -12.59 6.22 -8.54
CA LYS A 71 -12.50 6.77 -9.89
C LYS A 71 -12.53 8.30 -9.80
N ILE A 72 -11.52 8.94 -10.37
CA ILE A 72 -11.40 10.38 -10.46
C ILE A 72 -11.07 10.69 -11.92
N GLU A 73 -12.01 11.30 -12.63
CA GLU A 73 -11.91 11.56 -14.07
C GLU A 73 -11.58 10.30 -14.88
N ASP A 74 -10.48 10.32 -15.63
CA ASP A 74 -9.95 9.22 -16.43
C ASP A 74 -9.10 8.23 -15.61
N TYR A 75 -8.79 8.55 -14.34
CA TYR A 75 -7.94 7.74 -13.49
C TYR A 75 -8.77 6.83 -12.57
N ARG A 76 -8.22 5.64 -12.30
CA ARG A 76 -8.68 4.76 -11.22
C ARG A 76 -7.54 4.57 -10.25
N PHE A 77 -7.74 4.98 -9.00
CA PHE A 77 -6.82 4.72 -7.90
C PHE A 77 -7.32 3.55 -7.08
N GLY A 78 -6.41 2.91 -6.36
CA GLY A 78 -6.76 1.85 -5.44
C GLY A 78 -5.53 1.22 -4.82
N LEU A 79 -5.79 0.39 -3.81
CA LEU A 79 -4.79 -0.38 -3.11
C LEU A 79 -5.27 -1.83 -3.01
N HIS A 80 -4.37 -2.78 -3.26
CA HIS A 80 -4.58 -4.17 -2.83
C HIS A 80 -3.79 -4.40 -1.55
N ILE A 81 -4.42 -5.07 -0.60
CA ILE A 81 -3.92 -5.35 0.73
C ILE A 81 -3.94 -6.87 0.90
N VAL A 82 -2.76 -7.47 0.85
CA VAL A 82 -2.57 -8.91 1.08
C VAL A 82 -2.12 -9.08 2.52
N LEU A 83 -2.89 -9.86 3.27
CA LEU A 83 -2.57 -10.19 4.66
C LEU A 83 -2.24 -11.68 4.73
N TYR A 84 -1.00 -11.99 5.10
CA TYR A 84 -0.56 -13.38 5.19
C TYR A 84 0.40 -13.59 6.34
N ASN A 85 0.05 -14.52 7.25
CA ASN A 85 0.90 -14.94 8.35
C ASN A 85 1.47 -13.76 9.17
N GLY A 86 0.61 -12.78 9.49
CA GLY A 86 0.97 -11.56 10.21
C GLY A 86 1.84 -10.57 9.44
N THR A 87 1.84 -10.59 8.10
CA THR A 87 2.50 -9.58 7.26
C THR A 87 1.50 -8.82 6.41
N VAL A 88 1.82 -7.56 6.12
CA VAL A 88 1.03 -6.69 5.22
C VAL A 88 1.83 -6.41 3.96
N GLU A 89 1.36 -6.93 2.83
CA GLU A 89 1.82 -6.51 1.51
C GLU A 89 0.81 -5.57 0.87
N LEU A 90 1.31 -4.42 0.43
CA LEU A 90 0.52 -3.35 -0.19
C LEU A 90 0.93 -3.23 -1.66
N ILE A 91 -0.06 -3.14 -2.54
CA ILE A 91 0.14 -3.05 -3.98
C ILE A 91 -0.66 -1.86 -4.51
N TRP A 92 0.02 -0.94 -5.19
CA TRP A 92 -0.67 0.14 -5.90
C TRP A 92 -1.52 -0.45 -7.02
N ALA A 93 -2.74 0.04 -7.19
CA ALA A 93 -3.64 -0.37 -8.27
C ALA A 93 -4.17 0.85 -9.03
N VAL A 94 -3.26 1.53 -9.73
CA VAL A 94 -3.52 2.79 -10.44
C VAL A 94 -3.61 2.56 -11.95
N LYS A 95 -4.70 3.04 -12.55
CA LYS A 95 -4.90 3.05 -14.00
C LYS A 95 -5.11 4.47 -14.53
N ASP A 96 -4.55 4.72 -15.70
CA ASP A 96 -4.96 5.80 -16.61
C ASP A 96 -5.83 5.16 -17.70
N LYS A 97 -7.13 5.48 -17.70
CA LYS A 97 -8.16 4.78 -18.47
C LYS A 97 -8.10 3.29 -18.16
N GLU A 98 -7.72 2.48 -19.15
CA GLU A 98 -7.54 1.04 -19.00
C GLU A 98 -6.09 0.60 -18.77
N LYS A 99 -5.13 1.50 -18.96
CA LYS A 99 -3.71 1.19 -18.85
C LYS A 99 -3.26 1.22 -17.40
N SER A 100 -2.76 0.09 -16.91
CA SER A 100 -2.10 0.04 -15.60
C SER A 100 -0.81 0.86 -15.63
N ILE A 101 -0.70 1.82 -14.72
CA ILE A 101 0.47 2.71 -14.58
C ILE A 101 1.18 2.51 -13.24
N ALA A 102 0.49 1.98 -12.23
CA ALA A 102 1.07 1.44 -11.00
C ALA A 102 0.31 0.15 -10.63
N GLY A 103 1.06 -0.93 -10.43
CA GLY A 103 0.50 -2.29 -10.28
C GLY A 103 1.41 -3.22 -9.49
N MET A 104 2.39 -2.69 -8.78
CA MET A 104 3.45 -3.48 -8.14
C MET A 104 3.36 -3.39 -6.62
N PRO A 105 3.86 -4.41 -5.89
CA PRO A 105 4.05 -4.31 -4.46
C PRO A 105 4.95 -3.13 -4.09
N TRP A 106 4.63 -2.46 -2.99
CA TRP A 106 5.36 -1.29 -2.49
C TRP A 106 6.86 -1.56 -2.33
N GLY A 107 7.23 -2.76 -1.85
CA GLY A 107 8.62 -3.16 -1.71
C GLY A 107 9.42 -3.20 -3.02
N ILE A 108 8.78 -3.34 -4.17
CA ILE A 108 9.45 -3.35 -5.48
C ILE A 108 9.95 -1.96 -5.88
N TYR A 109 9.32 -0.88 -5.43
CA TYR A 109 9.67 0.47 -5.87
C TYR A 109 11.06 0.90 -5.40
N SER A 110 11.49 0.48 -4.21
CA SER A 110 12.87 0.71 -3.74
C SER A 110 13.91 0.14 -4.71
N ARG A 111 13.61 -1.01 -5.33
CA ARG A 111 14.47 -1.67 -6.31
C ARG A 111 14.56 -0.94 -7.64
N LEU A 112 13.47 -0.27 -8.00
CA LEU A 112 13.36 0.49 -9.26
C LEU A 112 13.89 1.91 -9.13
N MET A 113 13.85 2.48 -7.92
CA MET A 113 14.18 3.88 -7.66
C MET A 113 15.59 4.08 -7.08
N ILE A 114 16.14 3.10 -6.36
CA ILE A 114 17.44 3.20 -5.68
C ILE A 114 18.44 2.22 -6.28
N ASP A 115 18.28 0.92 -5.99
CA ASP A 115 19.21 -0.13 -6.40
C ASP A 115 18.48 -1.48 -6.51
N PRO A 116 18.73 -2.31 -7.55
CA PRO A 116 18.05 -3.60 -7.75
C PRO A 116 18.11 -4.57 -6.56
N ASP A 117 19.08 -4.42 -5.66
CA ASP A 117 19.31 -5.21 -4.44
C ASP A 117 18.83 -4.53 -3.15
N TYR A 118 18.32 -3.29 -3.23
CA TYR A 118 17.68 -2.63 -2.11
C TYR A 118 16.38 -3.37 -1.72
N ARG A 119 16.23 -3.75 -0.45
CA ARG A 119 15.06 -4.50 0.05
C ARG A 119 14.51 -3.84 1.29
N ILE A 120 13.23 -3.46 1.23
CA ILE A 120 12.45 -3.05 2.40
C ILE A 120 11.57 -4.24 2.80
N LYS A 121 11.63 -4.66 4.07
CA LYS A 121 10.81 -5.77 4.58
C LYS A 121 9.34 -5.34 4.66
N MET A 122 8.41 -6.28 4.53
CA MET A 122 6.99 -6.00 4.79
C MET A 122 6.78 -5.70 6.29
N PRO A 123 5.88 -4.75 6.63
CA PRO A 123 5.38 -4.58 7.99
C PRO A 123 4.75 -5.87 8.53
N ASN A 124 4.91 -6.11 9.83
CA ASN A 124 4.39 -7.28 10.54
C ASN A 124 3.42 -6.85 11.63
N PHE A 125 2.44 -7.70 11.93
CA PHE A 125 1.46 -7.49 12.98
C PHE A 125 1.13 -8.80 13.69
N SER A 126 0.68 -8.66 14.93
CA SER A 126 0.35 -9.77 15.82
C SER A 126 -1.03 -9.62 16.47
N ASP A 127 -1.64 -8.45 16.36
CA ASP A 127 -2.99 -8.13 16.81
C ASP A 127 -3.65 -7.12 15.83
N TYR A 128 -4.93 -6.85 16.04
CA TYR A 128 -5.70 -5.95 15.17
C TYR A 128 -5.34 -4.48 15.36
N ASP A 129 -4.90 -4.07 16.55
CA ASP A 129 -4.48 -2.70 16.82
C ASP A 129 -3.23 -2.36 15.98
N GLU A 130 -2.24 -3.26 15.95
CA GLU A 130 -1.06 -3.13 15.09
C GLU A 130 -1.42 -3.11 13.60
N LEU A 131 -2.36 -3.97 13.18
CA LEU A 131 -2.84 -3.98 11.79
C LEU A 131 -3.52 -2.65 11.43
N GLU A 132 -4.39 -2.16 12.30
CA GLU A 132 -5.12 -0.90 12.09
C GLU A 132 -4.15 0.28 11.97
N ASP A 133 -3.13 0.36 12.82
CA ASP A 133 -2.12 1.43 12.76
C ASP A 133 -1.27 1.36 11.48
N ILE A 134 -0.92 0.16 11.03
CA ILE A 134 -0.25 -0.05 9.74
C ILE A 134 -1.13 0.47 8.60
N LEU A 135 -2.40 0.09 8.58
CA LEU A 135 -3.35 0.49 7.53
C LEU A 135 -3.61 2.01 7.56
N LYS A 136 -3.78 2.62 8.73
CA LYS A 136 -3.90 4.08 8.89
C LYS A 136 -2.69 4.82 8.31
N THR A 137 -1.48 4.31 8.55
CA THR A 137 -0.26 4.89 8.01
C THR A 137 -0.18 4.71 6.49
N ALA A 138 -0.55 3.52 6.00
CA ALA A 138 -0.61 3.23 4.57
C ALA A 138 -1.62 4.11 3.83
N PHE A 139 -2.81 4.34 4.40
CA PHE A 139 -3.83 5.20 3.80
C PHE A 139 -3.39 6.66 3.73
N LYS A 140 -2.66 7.17 4.73
CA LYS A 140 -2.04 8.50 4.63
C LYS A 140 -1.05 8.60 3.47
N ILE A 141 -0.19 7.59 3.30
CA ILE A 141 0.76 7.54 2.16
C ILE A 141 -0.01 7.45 0.83
N TYR A 142 -1.10 6.67 0.78
CA TYR A 142 -1.97 6.53 -0.39
C TYR A 142 -2.66 7.84 -0.76
N GLU A 143 -3.20 8.58 0.21
CA GLU A 143 -3.86 9.86 -0.03
C GLU A 143 -2.86 10.92 -0.52
N ASP A 144 -1.68 11.02 0.08
CA ASP A 144 -0.64 11.93 -0.39
C ASP A 144 -0.20 11.58 -1.82
N PHE A 145 -0.04 10.28 -2.11
CA PHE A 145 0.24 9.80 -3.48
C PHE A 145 -0.86 10.26 -4.45
N LYS A 146 -2.13 10.05 -4.10
CA LYS A 146 -3.27 10.39 -4.96
C LYS A 146 -3.35 11.90 -5.22
N GLN A 147 -3.18 12.72 -4.18
CA GLN A 147 -3.21 14.18 -4.30
C GLN A 147 -2.10 14.71 -5.19
N VAL A 148 -0.85 14.36 -4.90
CA VAL A 148 0.31 14.80 -5.71
C VAL A 148 0.24 14.26 -7.14
N PHE A 149 -0.29 13.04 -7.33
CA PHE A 149 -0.51 12.51 -8.67
C PHE A 149 -1.46 13.39 -9.48
N LEU A 150 -2.59 13.78 -8.90
CA LEU A 150 -3.58 14.62 -9.59
C LEU A 150 -3.00 16.00 -9.92
N GLU A 151 -2.26 16.62 -8.99
CA GLU A 151 -1.59 17.91 -9.23
C GLU A 151 -0.61 17.86 -10.41
N ILE A 152 0.18 16.78 -10.54
CA ILE A 152 1.13 16.60 -11.65
C ILE A 152 0.39 16.27 -12.95
N ALA A 153 -0.70 15.51 -12.87
CA ALA A 153 -1.50 15.13 -14.03
C ALA A 153 -2.25 16.31 -14.66
N GLU A 154 -2.76 17.25 -13.85
CA GLU A 154 -3.44 18.47 -14.30
C GLU A 154 -2.51 19.46 -15.01
N GLN A 155 -1.20 19.41 -14.73
CA GLN A 155 -0.19 20.31 -15.32
C GLN A 155 0.31 19.86 -16.71
N LYS A 156 -0.21 18.76 -17.25
CA LYS A 156 0.19 18.17 -18.54
C LYS A 156 -0.86 18.32 -19.62
#